data_AF-A0A3M7SCS2-F1
#
_entry.id   AF-A0A3M7SCS2-F1
#
_cell.length_a   1.000
_cell.length_b   1.000
_cell.length_c   1.000
_cell.angle_alpha   90.00
_cell.angle_beta   90.00
_cell.angle_gamma   90.00
#
_symmetry.space_group_name_H-M   'P 1'
#
loop_
_entity.id
_entity.type
_entity.pdbx_description
1 polymer ?
#
loop_
_entity_poly.entity_id
_entity_poly.type
_entity_poly.pdbx_seq_one_letter_code
_entity_poly.pdbx_strand_id
1 'polypeptide(L)'
;MKQFGIICPAMTTEVKLCFYKTYVRPILQYGMDNIVLNNEQCRSIQTLESRLIKAMFMVSNKMTRSTKLVLACNIDNEINTRIKIKINFGKRLVSLQSTRKLIQAIEKNDKLARMDKKNFFYEIGFLTNNVDNTFEGMINSGLNMVYEARARNRTERAKQEVRQVIDALKLIGPKRTEMLKKLLKIEL
;
A
#
# COMPACT_ATOMS: atom_id res chain seq x y z
N MET A 1 0.34 -6.21 33.87
CA MET A 1 -0.67 -5.92 32.82
C MET A 1 -0.70 -7.06 31.81
N LYS A 2 -1.81 -7.78 31.67
CA LYS A 2 -2.00 -8.74 30.57
C LYS A 2 -2.00 -7.95 29.27
N GLN A 3 -0.98 -8.12 28.43
CA GLN A 3 -0.93 -7.52 27.10
C GLN A 3 -1.97 -8.23 26.22
N PHE A 4 -3.17 -7.66 26.14
CA PHE A 4 -4.19 -8.06 25.18
C PHE A 4 -4.01 -7.23 23.88
N GLY A 5 -4.17 -7.87 22.71
CA GLY A 5 -4.11 -7.21 21.40
C GLY A 5 -2.96 -7.64 20.48
N ILE A 6 -2.80 -6.95 19.36
CA ILE A 6 -1.88 -7.30 18.24
C ILE A 6 -0.41 -7.35 18.65
N ILE A 7 -0.02 -6.69 19.75
CA ILE A 7 1.36 -6.66 20.25
C ILE A 7 1.64 -7.88 21.18
N CYS A 8 0.62 -8.63 21.59
CA CYS A 8 0.75 -9.78 22.50
C CYS A 8 1.83 -10.78 22.01
N PRO A 9 2.84 -11.13 22.82
CA PRO A 9 3.90 -12.06 22.42
C PRO A 9 3.38 -13.47 22.10
N ALA A 10 2.32 -13.91 22.80
CA ALA A 10 1.71 -15.22 22.66
C ALA A 10 0.90 -15.38 21.35
N MET A 11 0.57 -14.29 20.68
CA MET A 11 -0.18 -14.34 19.42
C MET A 11 0.72 -14.74 18.25
N THR A 12 0.23 -15.66 17.42
CA THR A 12 0.93 -16.13 16.22
C THR A 12 1.10 -15.00 15.21
N THR A 13 2.16 -15.09 14.41
CA THR A 13 2.49 -14.09 13.41
C THR A 13 1.38 -13.94 12.36
N GLU A 14 0.74 -15.04 11.98
CA GLU A 14 -0.35 -15.05 11.01
C GLU A 14 -1.56 -14.24 11.48
N VAL A 15 -1.97 -14.42 12.75
CA VAL A 15 -3.07 -13.67 13.33
C VAL A 15 -2.74 -12.18 13.39
N LYS A 16 -1.52 -11.83 13.83
CA LYS A 16 -1.04 -10.44 13.84
C LYS A 16 -1.08 -9.80 12.45
N LEU A 17 -0.60 -10.52 11.43
CA LEU A 17 -0.61 -10.07 10.04
C LEU A 17 -2.01 -9.92 9.48
N CYS A 18 -2.92 -10.85 9.81
CA CYS A 18 -4.32 -10.77 9.43
C CYS A 18 -4.93 -9.47 9.99
N PHE A 19 -4.79 -9.22 11.30
CA PHE A 19 -5.31 -7.99 11.90
C PHE A 19 -4.73 -6.71 11.28
N TYR A 20 -3.42 -6.68 11.03
CA TYR A 20 -2.77 -5.54 10.40
C TYR A 20 -3.31 -5.28 8.99
N LYS A 21 -3.43 -6.32 8.16
CA LYS A 21 -3.89 -6.19 6.76
C LYS A 21 -5.37 -5.87 6.66
N THR A 22 -6.18 -6.42 7.57
CA THR A 22 -7.65 -6.29 7.52
C THR A 22 -8.16 -5.00 8.17
N TYR A 23 -7.53 -4.53 9.24
CA TYR A 23 -8.05 -3.39 10.01
C TYR A 23 -7.10 -2.20 10.05
N VAL A 24 -5.85 -2.41 10.48
CA VAL A 24 -4.92 -1.29 10.73
C VAL A 24 -4.57 -0.58 9.43
N ARG A 25 -4.20 -1.34 8.40
CA ARG A 25 -3.72 -0.77 7.14
C ARG A 25 -4.83 -0.04 6.35
N PRO A 26 -6.05 -0.59 6.21
CA PRO A 26 -7.14 0.16 5.57
C PRO A 26 -7.49 1.46 6.30
N ILE A 27 -7.46 1.49 7.64
CA ILE A 27 -7.71 2.71 8.41
C ILE A 27 -6.64 3.76 8.14
N LEU A 28 -5.35 3.38 8.09
CA LEU A 28 -4.25 4.30 7.77
C LEU A 28 -4.37 4.93 6.38
N GLN A 29 -5.02 4.22 5.45
CA GLN A 29 -5.13 4.62 4.05
C GLN A 29 -6.52 5.18 3.70
N TYR A 30 -7.42 5.26 4.69
CA TYR A 30 -8.76 5.77 4.48
C TYR A 30 -8.72 7.24 4.06
N GLY A 31 -9.46 7.59 3.00
CA GLY A 31 -9.51 8.95 2.45
C GLY A 31 -8.30 9.38 1.62
N MET A 32 -7.27 8.53 1.49
CA MET A 32 -6.07 8.82 0.68
C MET A 32 -6.28 8.63 -0.83
N ASP A 33 -7.41 8.06 -1.23
CA ASP A 33 -7.81 7.86 -2.63
C ASP A 33 -7.95 9.19 -3.39
N ASN A 34 -8.46 10.22 -2.72
CA ASN A 34 -8.76 11.53 -3.30
C ASN A 34 -7.63 12.57 -3.13
N ILE A 35 -6.53 12.20 -2.48
CA ILE A 35 -5.44 13.12 -2.17
C ILE A 35 -4.23 12.87 -3.09
N VAL A 36 -3.62 13.96 -3.56
CA VAL A 36 -2.31 13.93 -4.23
C VAL A 36 -1.24 14.15 -3.18
N LEU A 37 -0.53 13.07 -2.84
CA LEU A 37 0.56 13.10 -1.87
C LEU A 37 1.89 13.37 -2.57
N ASN A 38 2.69 14.26 -2.01
CA ASN A 38 4.06 14.49 -2.45
C ASN A 38 5.01 13.39 -1.95
N ASN A 39 6.26 13.39 -2.45
CA ASN A 39 7.25 12.36 -2.11
C ASN A 39 7.56 12.27 -0.60
N GLU A 40 7.56 13.38 0.12
CA GLU A 40 7.83 13.42 1.56
C GLU A 40 6.70 12.81 2.38
N GLN A 41 5.45 13.10 2.00
CA GLN A 41 4.26 12.51 2.60
C GLN A 41 4.23 11.00 2.37
N CYS A 42 4.58 10.55 1.15
CA CYS A 42 4.70 9.12 0.83
C CYS A 42 5.75 8.43 1.71
N ARG A 43 6.94 9.03 1.86
CA ARG A 43 7.99 8.52 2.75
C ARG A 43 7.54 8.48 4.21
N SER A 44 6.76 9.47 4.65
CA SER A 44 6.23 9.54 6.00
C SER A 44 5.25 8.39 6.29
N ILE A 45 4.34 8.11 5.36
CA ILE A 45 3.41 6.98 5.46
C ILE A 45 4.17 5.65 5.45
N GLN A 46 5.14 5.48 4.55
CA GLN A 46 5.96 4.27 4.49
C GLN A 46 6.77 4.05 5.78
N THR A 47 7.26 5.15 6.38
CA THR A 47 7.95 5.13 7.67
C THR A 47 7.00 4.74 8.80
N LEU A 48 5.77 5.26 8.80
CA LEU A 48 4.74 4.92 9.77
C LEU A 48 4.36 3.43 9.67
N GLU A 49 4.06 2.93 8.47
CA GLU A 49 3.78 1.50 8.23
C GLU A 49 4.94 0.62 8.74
N SER A 50 6.17 1.01 8.43
CA SER A 50 7.38 0.32 8.89
C SER A 50 7.48 0.27 10.43
N ARG A 51 7.20 1.38 11.12
CA ARG A 51 7.22 1.46 12.58
C ARG A 51 6.14 0.60 13.22
N LEU A 52 4.93 0.60 12.65
CA LEU A 52 3.81 -0.21 13.14
C LEU A 52 4.09 -1.70 13.00
N ILE A 53 4.64 -2.14 11.87
CA ILE A 53 5.02 -3.53 11.64
C ILE A 53 6.13 -3.96 12.62
N LYS A 54 7.16 -3.12 12.82
CA LYS A 54 8.21 -3.38 13.81
C LYS A 54 7.65 -3.49 15.22
N ALA A 55 6.77 -2.58 15.62
CA ALA A 55 6.13 -2.60 16.94
C ALA A 55 5.31 -3.88 17.15
N MET A 56 4.53 -4.29 16.15
CA MET A 56 3.73 -5.53 16.18
C MET A 56 4.57 -6.79 16.42
N PHE A 57 5.80 -6.82 15.90
CA PHE A 57 6.76 -7.92 16.09
C PHE A 57 7.79 -7.67 17.19
N MET A 58 7.64 -6.59 17.97
CA MET A 58 8.54 -6.20 19.06
C MET A 58 10.01 -6.05 18.60
N VAL A 59 10.19 -5.58 17.37
CA VAL A 59 11.50 -5.27 16.77
C VAL A 59 11.81 -3.79 17.01
N SER A 60 13.08 -3.48 17.29
CA SER A 60 13.49 -2.09 17.56
C SER A 60 13.30 -1.19 16.34
N ASN A 61 12.90 0.06 16.59
CA ASN A 61 12.72 1.05 15.53
C ASN A 61 14.04 1.65 15.01
N LYS A 62 15.07 1.75 15.85
CA LYS A 62 16.26 2.59 15.59
C LYS A 62 17.28 2.02 14.58
N MET A 63 17.42 0.69 14.46
CA MET A 63 18.56 0.09 13.73
C MET A 63 18.18 -1.03 12.75
N THR A 64 16.90 -1.15 12.44
CA THR A 64 16.37 -2.32 11.75
C THR A 64 15.90 -1.95 10.35
N ARG A 65 16.41 -2.61 9.31
CA ARG A 65 15.89 -2.44 7.94
C ARG A 65 14.50 -3.07 7.84
N SER A 66 13.46 -2.23 7.69
CA SER A 66 12.06 -2.69 7.63
C SER A 66 11.73 -3.40 6.31
N THR A 67 12.46 -3.13 5.23
CA THR A 67 12.13 -3.64 3.90
C THR A 67 12.06 -5.17 3.85
N LYS A 68 13.03 -5.87 4.43
CA LYS A 68 13.04 -7.34 4.50
C LYS A 68 11.87 -7.88 5.33
N LEU A 69 11.57 -7.24 6.46
CA LEU A 69 10.43 -7.60 7.31
C LEU A 69 9.09 -7.38 6.59
N VAL A 70 8.92 -6.25 5.91
CA VAL A 70 7.72 -5.92 5.12
C VAL A 70 7.53 -6.93 3.98
N LEU A 71 8.60 -7.26 3.25
CA LEU A 71 8.59 -8.27 2.19
C LEU A 71 8.25 -9.66 2.73
N ALA A 72 8.85 -10.07 3.85
CA ALA A 72 8.57 -11.34 4.51
C ALA A 72 7.11 -11.45 4.97
N CYS A 73 6.53 -10.33 5.43
CA CYS A 73 5.13 -10.22 5.82
C CYS A 73 4.15 -10.22 4.63
N ASN A 74 4.65 -10.24 3.39
CA ASN A 74 3.87 -10.13 2.17
C ASN A 74 2.93 -8.91 2.20
N ILE A 75 3.49 -7.77 2.58
CA ILE A 75 2.80 -6.47 2.60
C ILE A 75 3.28 -5.73 1.35
N ASP A 76 2.34 -5.34 0.48
CA ASP A 76 2.66 -4.56 -0.72
C ASP A 76 3.31 -3.22 -0.34
N ASN A 77 4.18 -2.68 -1.20
CA ASN A 77 4.67 -1.32 -1.02
C ASN A 77 3.52 -0.30 -1.01
N GLU A 78 3.69 0.82 -0.31
CA GLU A 78 2.72 1.91 -0.19
C GLU A 78 2.30 2.42 -1.58
N ILE A 79 3.27 2.64 -2.47
CA ILE A 79 3.05 3.09 -3.84
C ILE A 79 2.12 2.13 -4.59
N ASN A 80 2.38 0.82 -4.54
CA ASN A 80 1.55 -0.18 -5.21
C ASN A 80 0.16 -0.25 -4.60
N THR A 81 0.06 -0.09 -3.28
CA THR A 81 -1.22 -0.11 -2.57
C THR A 81 -2.08 1.08 -2.96
N ARG A 82 -1.47 2.26 -3.08
CA ARG A 82 -2.13 3.47 -3.59
C ARG A 82 -2.59 3.34 -5.03
N ILE A 83 -1.74 2.82 -5.91
CA ILE A 83 -2.12 2.55 -7.31
C ILE A 83 -3.35 1.63 -7.34
N LYS A 84 -3.36 0.55 -6.55
CA LYS A 84 -4.53 -0.34 -6.45
C LYS A 84 -5.78 0.39 -5.93
N ILE A 85 -5.64 1.20 -4.89
CA ILE A 85 -6.76 1.98 -4.33
C ILE A 85 -7.34 2.94 -5.38
N LYS A 86 -6.49 3.68 -6.09
CA LYS A 86 -6.91 4.61 -7.15
C LYS A 86 -7.54 3.88 -8.34
N ILE A 87 -6.98 2.74 -8.75
CA ILE A 87 -7.59 1.89 -9.79
C ILE A 87 -8.97 1.38 -9.34
N ASN A 88 -9.09 0.88 -8.11
CA ASN A 88 -10.36 0.39 -7.57
C ASN A 88 -11.39 1.52 -7.45
N PHE A 89 -10.96 2.72 -7.07
CA PHE A 89 -11.81 3.90 -7.08
C PHE A 89 -12.25 4.27 -8.50
N GLY A 90 -11.33 4.32 -9.47
CA GLY A 90 -11.66 4.58 -10.88
C GLY A 90 -12.63 3.55 -11.46
N LYS A 91 -12.42 2.25 -11.17
CA LYS A 91 -13.37 1.18 -11.55
C LYS A 91 -14.77 1.42 -10.96
N ARG A 92 -14.86 1.79 -9.68
CA ARG A 92 -16.13 2.13 -9.03
C ARG A 92 -16.80 3.33 -9.69
N LEU A 93 -16.06 4.41 -9.93
CA LEU A 93 -16.58 5.62 -10.58
C LEU A 93 -17.17 5.30 -11.96
N VAL A 94 -16.48 4.49 -12.78
CA VAL A 94 -16.97 4.13 -14.12
C VAL A 94 -18.15 3.17 -14.07
N SER A 95 -18.23 2.31 -13.05
CA SER A 95 -19.36 1.38 -12.90
C SER A 95 -20.68 2.09 -12.54
N LEU A 96 -20.61 3.30 -11.98
CA LEU A 96 -21.78 4.04 -11.53
C LEU A 96 -22.40 4.88 -12.66
N GLN A 97 -23.63 4.53 -13.04
CA GLN A 97 -24.38 5.26 -14.07
C GLN A 97 -24.60 6.74 -13.69
N SER A 98 -24.81 7.04 -12.40
CA SER A 98 -24.98 8.40 -11.90
C SER A 98 -23.73 9.25 -12.07
N THR A 99 -22.53 8.68 -11.87
CA THR A 99 -21.26 9.37 -12.07
C THR A 99 -21.06 9.73 -13.55
N ARG A 100 -21.43 8.84 -14.47
CA ARG A 100 -21.40 9.13 -15.92
C ARG A 100 -22.34 10.29 -16.28
N LYS A 101 -23.57 10.29 -15.76
CA LYS A 101 -24.55 11.37 -15.95
C LYS A 101 -24.06 12.69 -15.35
N LEU A 102 -23.41 12.66 -14.18
CA LEU A 102 -22.86 13.84 -13.52
C LEU A 102 -21.70 14.44 -14.32
N ILE A 103 -20.76 13.62 -14.82
CA ILE A 103 -19.67 14.09 -15.68
C ILE A 103 -20.25 14.76 -16.93
N GLN A 104 -21.22 14.14 -17.61
CA GLN A 104 -21.90 14.73 -18.77
C GLN A 104 -22.61 16.05 -18.43
N ALA A 105 -23.22 16.15 -17.26
CA ALA A 105 -23.88 17.38 -16.80
C ALA A 105 -22.88 18.50 -16.47
N ILE A 106 -21.74 18.17 -15.83
CA ILE A 106 -20.67 19.12 -15.53
C ILE A 106 -20.01 19.62 -16.83
N GLU A 107 -19.69 18.72 -17.76
CA GLU A 107 -19.15 19.10 -19.07
C GLU A 107 -20.09 20.00 -19.87
N LYS A 108 -21.40 19.79 -19.75
CA LYS A 108 -22.40 20.61 -20.44
C LYS A 108 -22.55 22.01 -19.84
N ASN A 109 -22.33 22.16 -18.53
CA ASN A 109 -22.65 23.39 -17.79
C ASN A 109 -21.43 24.22 -17.35
N ASP A 110 -20.24 23.63 -17.24
CA ASP A 110 -19.02 24.34 -16.83
C ASP A 110 -17.92 24.25 -17.92
N LYS A 111 -17.89 25.27 -18.79
CA LYS A 111 -16.89 25.39 -19.86
C LYS A 111 -15.48 25.67 -19.31
N LEU A 112 -15.34 26.15 -18.07
CA LEU A 112 -14.07 26.50 -17.42
C LEU A 112 -13.45 25.33 -16.65
N ALA A 113 -14.25 24.32 -16.28
CA ALA A 113 -13.73 23.06 -15.71
C ALA A 113 -12.72 22.35 -16.64
N ARG A 114 -12.77 22.63 -17.95
CA ARG A 114 -11.78 22.20 -18.95
C ARG A 114 -10.53 23.07 -19.03
N MET A 115 -10.38 24.10 -18.21
CA MET A 115 -9.25 25.04 -18.30
C MET A 115 -8.34 25.02 -17.07
N ASP A 116 -8.84 24.64 -15.89
CA ASP A 116 -8.00 24.46 -14.70
C ASP A 116 -7.27 23.13 -14.73
N LYS A 117 -5.96 23.18 -15.04
CA LYS A 117 -5.08 22.00 -15.10
C LYS A 117 -4.94 21.25 -13.77
N LYS A 118 -5.38 21.83 -12.65
CA LYS A 118 -5.36 21.21 -11.31
C LYS A 118 -6.70 20.58 -10.92
N ASN A 119 -7.74 20.72 -11.74
CA ASN A 119 -9.05 20.16 -11.50
C ASN A 119 -9.08 18.67 -11.87
N PHE A 120 -9.61 17.82 -10.99
CA PHE A 120 -9.84 16.39 -11.23
C PHE A 120 -10.61 16.11 -12.54
N PHE A 121 -11.58 16.95 -12.91
CA PHE A 121 -12.34 16.82 -14.16
C PHE A 121 -11.54 17.21 -15.39
N TYR A 122 -10.61 18.17 -15.28
CA TYR A 122 -9.64 18.45 -16.33
C TYR A 122 -8.69 17.27 -16.51
N GLU A 123 -8.14 16.72 -15.42
CA GLU A 123 -7.30 15.53 -15.48
C GLU A 123 -8.03 14.37 -16.16
N ILE A 124 -9.26 14.05 -15.73
CA ILE A 124 -10.05 12.99 -16.37
C ILE A 124 -10.33 13.32 -17.84
N GLY A 125 -10.74 14.55 -18.18
CA GLY A 125 -11.06 14.96 -19.55
C GLY A 125 -9.86 14.99 -20.49
N PHE A 126 -8.70 15.46 -20.03
CA PHE A 126 -7.43 15.46 -20.75
C PHE A 126 -6.95 14.03 -21.00
N LEU A 127 -7.05 13.18 -19.97
CA LEU A 127 -6.68 11.77 -20.05
C LEU A 127 -7.61 10.95 -20.95
N THR A 128 -8.87 11.36 -21.11
CA THR A 128 -9.83 10.69 -22.01
C THR A 128 -9.79 11.19 -23.46
N ASN A 129 -9.26 12.39 -23.72
CA ASN A 129 -9.32 13.01 -25.06
C ASN A 129 -7.97 13.10 -25.81
N ASN A 130 -6.82 13.02 -25.12
CA ASN A 130 -5.49 13.25 -25.75
C ASN A 130 -4.60 12.01 -25.88
N VAL A 131 -5.16 10.83 -25.58
CA VAL A 131 -4.50 9.54 -25.84
C VAL A 131 -5.56 8.68 -26.52
N ASP A 132 -5.20 7.95 -27.57
CA ASP A 132 -6.05 6.91 -28.20
C ASP A 132 -6.41 5.74 -27.23
N ASN A 133 -6.40 5.99 -25.92
CA ASN A 133 -6.66 5.05 -24.85
C ASN A 133 -7.77 5.61 -23.96
N THR A 134 -8.92 4.96 -23.99
CA THR A 134 -10.05 5.16 -23.08
C THR A 134 -9.58 5.16 -21.61
N PHE A 135 -10.41 5.66 -20.69
CA PHE A 135 -10.20 5.52 -19.24
C PHE A 135 -9.86 4.06 -18.82
N GLU A 136 -10.30 3.08 -19.61
CA GLU A 136 -9.93 1.67 -19.50
C GLU A 136 -8.44 1.39 -19.79
N GLY A 137 -7.84 2.06 -20.78
CA GLY A 137 -6.40 2.00 -21.05
C GLY A 137 -5.55 2.52 -19.87
N MET A 138 -6.00 3.57 -19.18
CA MET A 138 -5.36 4.03 -17.95
C MET A 138 -5.44 2.98 -16.83
N ILE A 139 -6.61 2.37 -16.64
CA ILE A 139 -6.80 1.29 -15.67
C ILE A 139 -5.84 0.13 -16.00
N ASN A 140 -5.75 -0.26 -17.28
CA ASN A 140 -4.89 -1.35 -17.74
C ASN A 140 -3.40 -1.06 -17.52
N SER A 141 -2.95 0.17 -17.80
CA SER A 141 -1.58 0.61 -17.49
C SER A 141 -1.28 0.52 -15.99
N GLY A 142 -2.18 1.02 -15.14
CA GLY A 142 -2.03 0.91 -13.69
C GLY A 142 -2.02 -0.54 -13.19
N LEU A 143 -2.82 -1.42 -13.80
CA LEU A 143 -2.82 -2.86 -13.48
C LEU A 143 -1.48 -3.51 -13.85
N ASN A 144 -0.89 -3.16 -15.00
CA ASN A 144 0.43 -3.64 -15.42
C ASN A 144 1.52 -3.22 -14.43
N MET A 145 1.52 -1.96 -13.98
CA MET A 145 2.46 -1.51 -12.93
C MET A 145 2.33 -2.34 -11.64
N VAL A 146 1.09 -2.69 -11.26
CA VAL A 146 0.84 -3.55 -10.10
C VAL A 146 1.34 -4.98 -10.32
N TYR A 147 1.18 -5.54 -11.53
CA TYR A 147 1.67 -6.87 -11.88
C TYR A 147 3.20 -6.94 -11.87
N GLU A 148 3.87 -5.98 -12.48
CA GLU A 148 5.34 -5.89 -12.47
C GLU A 148 5.88 -5.78 -11.05
N ALA A 149 5.27 -4.94 -10.21
CA ALA A 149 5.71 -4.77 -8.85
C ALA A 149 5.49 -6.04 -8.01
N ARG A 150 4.40 -6.79 -8.27
CA ARG A 150 4.19 -8.12 -7.67
C ARG A 150 5.27 -9.12 -8.11
N ALA A 151 5.64 -9.12 -9.39
CA ALA A 151 6.69 -9.99 -9.91
C ALA A 151 8.04 -9.67 -9.23
N ARG A 152 8.43 -8.39 -9.17
CA ARG A 152 9.63 -7.95 -8.44
C ARG A 152 9.62 -8.39 -6.98
N ASN A 153 8.50 -8.20 -6.28
CA ASN A 153 8.37 -8.61 -4.88
C ASN A 153 8.50 -10.14 -4.69
N ARG A 154 8.01 -10.96 -5.64
CA ARG A 154 8.19 -12.42 -5.59
C ARG A 154 9.67 -12.79 -5.72
N THR A 155 10.39 -12.18 -6.65
CA THR A 155 11.83 -12.38 -6.83
C THR A 155 12.61 -11.97 -5.58
N GLU A 156 12.31 -10.81 -5.01
CA GLU A 156 12.96 -10.33 -3.78
C GLU A 156 12.70 -11.27 -2.59
N ARG A 157 11.48 -11.80 -2.46
CA ARG A 157 11.13 -12.77 -1.41
C ARG A 157 11.83 -14.12 -1.56
N ALA A 158 12.30 -14.46 -2.77
CA ALA A 158 13.05 -15.68 -2.99
C ALA A 158 14.49 -15.58 -2.47
N LYS A 159 15.02 -14.37 -2.23
CA LYS A 159 16.36 -14.16 -1.67
C LYS A 159 16.50 -14.81 -0.29
N GLN A 160 17.65 -15.43 -0.05
CA GLN A 160 17.95 -16.19 1.17
C GLN A 160 17.72 -15.37 2.45
N GLU A 161 18.18 -14.13 2.44
CA GLU A 161 18.02 -13.19 3.56
C GLU A 161 16.55 -12.91 3.91
N VAL A 162 15.65 -12.85 2.92
CA VAL A 162 14.21 -12.67 3.17
C VAL A 162 13.58 -13.97 3.62
N ARG A 163 14.01 -15.12 3.08
CA ARG A 163 13.57 -16.45 3.53
C ARG A 163 13.90 -16.71 5.00
N GLN A 164 15.10 -16.34 5.44
CA GLN A 164 15.49 -16.44 6.86
C GLN A 164 14.56 -15.64 7.77
N VAL A 165 14.15 -14.43 7.34
CA VAL A 165 13.17 -13.63 8.08
C VAL A 165 11.79 -14.29 8.07
N ILE A 166 11.35 -14.88 6.94
CA ILE A 166 10.10 -15.64 6.85
C ILE A 166 10.10 -16.83 7.82
N ASP A 167 11.20 -17.57 7.91
CA ASP A 167 11.31 -18.71 8.81
C ASP A 167 11.35 -18.27 10.27
N ALA A 168 12.03 -17.17 10.59
CA ALA A 168 11.98 -16.57 11.92
C ALA A 168 10.56 -16.15 12.33
N LEU A 169 9.74 -15.67 11.38
CA LEU A 169 8.34 -15.30 11.63
C LEU A 169 7.44 -16.50 11.97
N LYS A 170 7.81 -17.74 11.60
CA LYS A 170 7.08 -18.97 11.98
C LYS A 170 7.28 -19.36 13.45
N LEU A 171 8.31 -18.83 14.10
CA LEU A 171 8.57 -19.07 15.52
C LEU A 171 7.55 -18.33 16.39
N ILE A 172 7.35 -18.80 17.63
CA ILE A 172 6.41 -18.20 18.59
C ILE A 172 7.18 -17.63 19.79
N GLY A 173 6.60 -16.60 20.44
CA GLY A 173 7.10 -16.09 21.71
C GLY A 173 8.45 -15.36 21.61
N PRO A 174 9.26 -15.34 22.68
CA PRO A 174 10.51 -14.59 22.76
C PRO A 174 11.55 -14.99 21.71
N LYS A 175 11.62 -16.28 21.36
CA LYS A 175 12.56 -16.83 20.37
C LYS A 175 12.41 -16.20 18.99
N ARG A 176 11.16 -15.94 18.56
CA ARG A 176 10.85 -15.19 17.33
C ARG A 176 11.49 -13.81 17.37
N THR A 177 11.22 -13.06 18.44
CA THR A 177 11.66 -11.67 18.57
C THR A 177 13.18 -11.56 18.59
N GLU A 178 13.87 -12.47 19.28
CA GLU A 178 15.33 -12.51 19.31
C GLU A 178 15.92 -12.82 17.94
N MET A 179 15.39 -13.84 17.24
CA MET A 179 15.85 -14.21 15.90
C MET A 179 15.63 -13.07 14.89
N LEU A 180 14.47 -12.40 14.93
CA LEU A 180 14.18 -11.24 14.09
C LEU A 180 15.11 -10.06 14.39
N LYS A 181 15.41 -9.80 15.67
CA LYS A 181 16.37 -8.75 16.05
C LYS A 181 17.75 -9.03 15.47
N LYS A 182 18.22 -10.29 15.47
CA LYS A 182 19.50 -10.67 14.87
C LYS A 182 19.50 -10.49 13.35
N LEU A 183 18.51 -11.06 12.67
CA LEU A 183 18.44 -11.07 11.19
C LEU A 183 18.17 -9.69 10.57
N LEU A 184 17.52 -8.78 11.30
CA LEU A 184 17.15 -7.48 10.76
C LEU A 184 18.10 -6.33 11.16
N LYS A 185 19.05 -6.61 12.06
CA LYS A 185 20.15 -5.71 12.46
C LYS A 185 21.43 -5.92 11.64
N ILE A 186 21.36 -6.56 10.47
CA ILE A 186 22.55 -6.83 9.64
C ILE A 186 23.34 -5.52 9.46
N GLU A 187 24.47 -5.43 10.18
CA GLU A 187 25.66 -4.66 9.82
C GLU A 187 26.11 -5.26 8.48
N LEU A 188 25.95 -4.48 7.41
CA LEU A 188 26.72 -4.68 6.18
C LEU A 188 27.98 -3.86 6.30
#